data_AF-A0A401PM82-F1
#
_entry.id   AF-A0A401PM82-F1
#
_cell.length_a   1.000
_cell.length_b   1.000
_cell.length_c   1.000
_cell.angle_alpha   90.00
_cell.angle_beta   90.00
_cell.angle_gamma   90.00
#
_symmetry.space_group_name_H-M   'P 1'
#
loop_
_entity.id
_entity.type
_entity.pdbx_description
1 polymer ?
#
loop_
_entity_poly.entity_id
_entity_poly.type
_entity_poly.pdbx_seq_one_letter_code
_entity_poly.pdbx_strand_id
1 'polypeptide(L)'
;MLQVFLLTVSPLGRDFQLIIRTDDSDEDWGKVAERKKGAFDGKDYEDDSEEIEFEDEVDLGNATQLEKSMSNTTAPCSQPMDEGSCSQYELLWYYSPESNECRPFVYSGCGGNSNRFSSKQGCIDRCVQGKKD
;
A
#
# COMPACT_ATOMS: atom_id res chain seq x y z
N MET A 1 10.37 -23.62 28.46
CA MET A 1 11.03 -22.88 29.57
C MET A 1 11.08 -21.43 29.16
N LEU A 2 10.45 -20.58 29.97
CA LEU A 2 10.32 -19.15 29.76
C LEU A 2 11.69 -18.51 29.92
N GLN A 3 12.21 -17.82 28.91
CA GLN A 3 13.33 -16.90 29.10
C GLN A 3 12.87 -15.48 28.80
N VAL A 4 12.43 -14.84 29.87
CA VAL A 4 12.19 -13.40 29.98
C VAL A 4 13.57 -12.73 30.03
N PHE A 5 14.02 -12.14 28.93
CA PHE A 5 15.14 -11.20 28.99
C PHE A 5 14.61 -9.77 29.06
N LEU A 6 14.68 -9.28 30.29
CA LEU A 6 14.63 -7.94 30.82
C LEU A 6 14.65 -6.78 29.79
N LEU A 7 13.64 -5.93 29.94
CA LEU A 7 13.57 -4.56 29.47
C LEU A 7 14.84 -3.79 29.92
N THR A 8 15.67 -3.36 28.98
CA THR A 8 16.56 -2.22 29.23
C THR A 8 15.96 -1.00 28.55
N VAL A 9 15.13 -0.27 29.30
CA VAL A 9 14.79 1.11 28.96
C VAL A 9 16.00 1.93 29.39
N SER A 10 16.85 2.31 28.44
CA SER A 10 17.91 3.29 28.73
C SER A 10 17.26 4.64 29.08
N PRO A 11 17.61 5.28 30.21
CA PRO A 11 16.98 6.52 30.66
C PRO A 11 17.49 7.76 29.92
N LEU A 12 18.38 7.58 28.94
CA LEU A 12 18.94 8.65 28.11
C LEU A 12 18.45 8.47 26.69
N GLY A 13 17.28 9.06 26.42
CA GLY A 13 16.62 8.97 25.12
C GLY A 13 17.47 9.52 23.98
N ARG A 14 17.61 8.71 22.94
CA ARG A 14 17.39 9.03 21.50
C ARG A 14 17.96 7.93 20.61
N ASP A 15 17.70 6.68 20.93
CA ASP A 15 17.95 5.57 20.00
C ASP A 15 16.78 4.61 20.09
N PHE A 16 15.77 4.81 19.23
CA PHE A 16 14.77 3.79 18.95
C PHE A 16 15.41 2.79 17.99
N GLN A 17 16.10 1.78 18.53
CA GLN A 17 16.55 0.67 17.71
C GLN A 17 15.31 -0.12 17.27
N LEU A 18 14.90 0.07 16.01
CA LEU A 18 13.86 -0.71 15.38
C LEU A 18 14.35 -2.17 15.27
N ILE A 19 13.85 -3.06 16.14
CA ILE A 19 14.09 -4.51 16.01
C ILE A 19 13.08 -5.04 14.98
N ILE A 20 13.51 -5.16 13.72
CA ILE A 20 12.72 -5.88 12.71
C ILE A 20 13.02 -7.36 12.87
N ARG A 21 12.05 -8.10 13.43
CA ARG A 21 12.01 -9.55 13.32
C ARG A 21 11.70 -9.90 11.86
N THR A 22 12.70 -10.34 11.11
CA THR A 22 12.45 -11.10 9.88
C THR A 22 12.41 -12.57 10.26
N ASP A 23 11.24 -13.03 10.70
CA ASP A 23 10.97 -14.47 10.82
C ASP A 23 10.35 -14.92 9.50
N ASP A 24 11.19 -15.53 8.67
CA ASP A 24 10.77 -16.45 7.62
C ASP A 24 10.48 -17.79 8.30
N SER A 25 9.30 -17.90 8.93
CA SER A 25 8.70 -19.18 9.31
C SER A 25 7.25 -18.93 9.70
N ASP A 26 6.35 -19.54 8.93
CA ASP A 26 4.92 -19.62 9.15
C ASP A 26 4.54 -19.92 10.62
N GLU A 27 3.56 -19.19 11.18
CA GLU A 27 2.28 -19.74 11.67
C GLU A 27 1.47 -18.77 12.58
N ASP A 28 0.18 -18.66 12.22
CA ASP A 28 -0.99 -18.51 13.09
C ASP A 28 -1.31 -17.15 13.75
N TRP A 29 -1.90 -16.23 12.97
CA TRP A 29 -2.84 -15.25 13.54
C TRP A 29 -4.17 -15.95 13.83
N GLY A 30 -4.26 -16.48 15.04
CA GLY A 30 -5.48 -17.02 15.62
C GLY A 30 -6.69 -16.10 15.44
N LYS A 31 -7.74 -16.69 14.89
CA LYS A 31 -9.10 -16.15 14.75
C LYS A 31 -9.61 -15.58 16.08
N VAL A 32 -10.33 -14.45 16.05
CA VAL A 32 -11.76 -14.31 16.41
C VAL A 32 -12.18 -12.83 16.31
N ALA A 33 -13.04 -12.55 15.33
CA ALA A 33 -14.33 -11.91 15.60
C ALA A 33 -15.24 -12.28 14.43
N GLU A 34 -16.15 -13.22 14.66
CA GLU A 34 -17.24 -13.51 13.74
C GLU A 34 -18.09 -12.25 13.60
N ARG A 35 -17.88 -11.50 12.52
CA ARG A 35 -18.84 -10.46 12.13
C ARG A 35 -20.06 -11.21 11.62
N LYS A 36 -21.13 -11.17 12.41
CA LYS A 36 -22.44 -11.78 12.18
C LYS A 36 -22.80 -11.78 10.69
N LYS A 37 -23.23 -12.93 10.19
CA LYS A 37 -24.00 -13.03 8.93
C LYS A 37 -25.24 -12.16 9.07
N GLY A 38 -25.14 -10.91 8.61
CA GLY A 38 -26.31 -10.13 8.24
C GLY A 38 -26.81 -10.69 6.92
N ALA A 39 -28.03 -11.22 6.92
CA ALA A 39 -28.77 -11.43 5.68
C ALA A 39 -28.95 -10.06 5.01
N PHE A 40 -28.33 -9.87 3.85
CA PHE A 40 -28.63 -8.73 2.99
C PHE A 40 -29.90 -9.10 2.24
N ASP A 41 -31.05 -8.69 2.79
CA ASP A 41 -32.33 -8.75 2.10
C ASP A 41 -32.24 -7.78 0.92
N GLY A 42 -31.91 -8.33 -0.24
CA GLY A 42 -31.95 -7.60 -1.51
C GLY A 42 -33.39 -7.39 -1.94
N LYS A 43 -33.95 -6.24 -1.56
CA LYS A 43 -35.04 -5.45 -2.17
C LYS A 43 -34.84 -4.05 -1.55
N ASP A 44 -34.59 -2.95 -2.24
CA ASP A 44 -35.21 -2.40 -3.44
C ASP A 44 -34.14 -1.57 -4.18
N TYR A 45 -33.90 -1.86 -5.46
CA TYR A 45 -33.36 -0.86 -6.38
C TYR A 45 -34.52 -0.57 -7.32
N GLU A 46 -35.16 0.58 -7.11
CA GLU A 46 -36.18 1.10 -8.01
C GLU A 46 -35.50 1.48 -9.33
N ASP A 47 -35.97 0.82 -10.39
CA ASP A 47 -35.72 1.11 -11.79
C ASP A 47 -36.51 2.35 -12.17
N ASP A 48 -35.95 3.54 -11.91
CA ASP A 48 -36.40 4.76 -12.59
C ASP A 48 -35.56 4.92 -13.86
N SER A 49 -36.07 4.24 -14.87
CA SER A 49 -35.74 4.41 -16.28
C SER A 49 -36.16 5.80 -16.73
N GLU A 50 -35.28 6.79 -16.56
CA GLU A 50 -35.30 7.99 -17.38
C GLU A 50 -34.38 7.76 -18.59
N GLU A 51 -35.04 7.51 -19.72
CA GLU A 51 -34.47 7.41 -21.05
C GLU A 51 -33.90 8.78 -21.46
N ILE A 52 -32.58 8.94 -21.43
CA ILE A 52 -31.93 10.13 -21.98
C ILE A 52 -31.48 9.79 -23.42
N GLU A 53 -32.26 10.26 -24.40
CA GLU A 53 -31.81 10.35 -25.80
C GLU A 53 -30.72 11.43 -25.90
N PHE A 54 -29.45 11.02 -25.83
CA PHE A 54 -28.34 11.86 -26.30
C PHE A 54 -27.95 11.39 -27.71
N GLU A 55 -28.55 12.01 -28.72
CA GLU A 55 -27.97 12.07 -30.05
C GLU A 55 -26.76 13.00 -30.02
N ASP A 56 -25.61 12.49 -29.63
CA ASP A 56 -24.35 13.11 -30.00
C ASP A 56 -23.46 12.00 -30.57
N GLU A 57 -23.40 11.93 -31.90
CA GLU A 57 -22.47 11.06 -32.62
C GLU A 57 -21.05 11.31 -32.10
N VAL A 58 -20.49 10.33 -31.38
CA VAL A 58 -19.05 10.31 -31.12
C VAL A 58 -18.37 9.82 -32.40
N ASP A 59 -17.92 10.78 -33.21
CA ASP A 59 -17.05 10.57 -34.36
C ASP A 59 -15.90 9.62 -33.96
N LEU A 60 -15.86 8.43 -34.58
CA LEU A 60 -14.77 7.46 -34.46
C LEU A 60 -13.53 7.97 -35.23
N GLY A 61 -13.11 9.19 -34.91
CA GLY A 61 -12.02 9.92 -35.50
C GLY A 61 -10.99 10.29 -34.43
N ASN A 62 -9.96 9.46 -34.31
CA ASN A 62 -8.69 9.69 -33.60
C ASN A 62 -8.57 9.23 -32.13
N ALA A 63 -8.49 7.92 -31.95
CA ALA A 63 -8.11 7.22 -30.72
C ALA A 63 -6.61 7.37 -30.35
N THR A 64 -6.08 8.59 -30.23
CA THR A 64 -4.67 8.79 -29.78
C THR A 64 -4.48 9.87 -28.72
N GLN A 65 -5.55 10.39 -28.10
CA GLN A 65 -5.42 11.50 -27.14
C GLN A 65 -6.29 11.41 -25.88
N LEU A 66 -6.45 10.20 -25.31
CA LEU A 66 -6.95 10.01 -23.94
C LEU A 66 -6.12 9.02 -23.10
N GLU A 67 -4.97 8.62 -23.62
CA GLU A 67 -3.98 7.80 -22.91
C GLU A 67 -2.77 8.62 -22.42
N LYS A 68 -2.73 9.92 -22.78
CA LYS A 68 -1.61 10.84 -22.51
C LYS A 68 -1.82 11.78 -21.32
N SER A 69 -2.93 11.68 -20.59
CA SER A 69 -3.21 12.47 -19.37
C SER A 69 -2.98 11.70 -18.06
N MET A 70 -2.65 10.41 -18.11
CA MET A 70 -2.35 9.58 -16.93
C MET A 70 -0.88 9.15 -16.83
N SER A 71 0.01 9.70 -17.66
CA SER A 71 1.44 9.33 -17.67
C SER A 71 2.37 10.48 -17.26
N ASN A 72 1.94 11.30 -16.30
CA ASN A 72 2.83 12.24 -15.62
C ASN A 72 2.83 12.03 -14.10
N THR A 73 2.44 10.84 -13.66
CA THR A 73 2.72 10.35 -12.31
C THR A 73 4.12 9.76 -12.32
N THR A 74 5.04 10.41 -11.59
CA THR A 74 6.37 9.84 -11.35
C THR A 74 6.22 8.40 -10.88
N ALA A 75 6.80 7.45 -11.61
CA ALA A 75 6.65 6.04 -11.31
C ALA A 75 7.03 5.76 -9.84
N PRO A 76 6.23 4.98 -9.08
CA PRO A 76 6.47 4.73 -7.66
C PRO A 76 7.91 4.35 -7.33
N CYS A 77 8.51 3.49 -8.15
CA CYS A 77 9.87 2.97 -7.98
C CYS A 77 10.99 4.00 -8.20
N SER A 78 10.65 5.21 -8.64
CA SER A 78 11.60 6.31 -8.85
C SER A 78 11.44 7.42 -7.82
N GLN A 79 10.46 7.33 -6.91
CA GLN A 79 10.25 8.32 -5.86
C GLN A 79 11.12 7.98 -4.63
N PRO A 80 11.55 8.99 -3.84
CA PRO A 80 12.29 8.75 -2.61
C PRO A 80 11.40 8.07 -1.54
N MET A 81 12.02 7.54 -0.49
CA MET A 81 11.27 7.19 0.73
C MET A 81 10.68 8.46 1.35
N ASP A 82 9.42 8.40 1.77
CA ASP A 82 8.73 9.52 2.41
C ASP A 82 7.82 9.03 3.55
N GLU A 83 8.23 9.36 4.77
CA GLU A 83 7.52 9.02 6.01
C GLU A 83 6.18 9.77 6.14
N GLY A 84 6.00 10.90 5.45
CA GLY A 84 4.85 11.78 5.64
C GLY A 84 4.96 12.65 6.91
N SER A 85 3.83 13.21 7.35
CA SER A 85 3.82 14.24 8.41
C SER A 85 2.78 14.04 9.52
N CYS A 86 2.20 12.85 9.63
CA CYS A 86 1.19 12.53 10.65
C CYS A 86 1.81 11.85 11.89
N SER A 87 1.00 11.20 12.73
CA SER A 87 1.46 10.52 13.95
C SER A 87 0.81 9.15 14.14
N GLN A 88 0.42 8.50 13.05
CA GLN A 88 -0.13 7.15 13.00
C GLN A 88 0.90 6.23 12.34
N TYR A 89 1.80 5.68 13.15
CA TYR A 89 2.96 4.96 12.65
C TYR A 89 2.63 3.52 12.22
N GLU A 90 2.98 3.18 10.98
CA GLU A 90 2.83 1.84 10.39
C GLU A 90 4.13 1.40 9.72
N LEU A 91 4.50 0.12 9.87
CA LEU A 91 5.67 -0.45 9.20
C LEU A 91 5.31 -0.90 7.79
N LEU A 92 5.90 -0.26 6.78
CA LEU A 92 5.64 -0.53 5.36
C LEU A 92 6.98 -0.72 4.62
N TRP A 93 6.90 -0.94 3.30
CA TRP A 93 8.05 -1.19 2.44
C TRP A 93 8.19 -0.12 1.38
N TYR A 94 9.41 0.33 1.10
CA TYR A 94 9.74 1.20 -0.03
C TYR A 94 10.85 0.58 -0.86
N TYR A 95 10.95 0.95 -2.13
CA TYR A 95 12.05 0.56 -2.99
C TYR A 95 13.20 1.57 -2.88
N SER A 96 14.40 1.08 -2.56
CA SER A 96 15.64 1.86 -2.60
C SER A 96 16.35 1.63 -3.95
N PRO A 97 16.44 2.64 -4.83
CA PRO A 97 17.18 2.51 -6.08
C PRO A 97 18.68 2.36 -5.86
N GLU A 98 19.22 2.85 -4.72
CA GLU A 98 20.63 2.79 -4.37
C GLU A 98 21.11 1.35 -4.12
N SER A 99 20.32 0.57 -3.39
CA SER A 99 20.61 -0.85 -3.14
C SER A 99 19.91 -1.79 -4.11
N ASN A 100 19.03 -1.27 -4.97
CA ASN A 100 18.14 -2.06 -5.83
C ASN A 100 17.22 -3.02 -5.05
N GLU A 101 16.84 -2.66 -3.82
CA GLU A 101 16.10 -3.57 -2.93
C GLU A 101 14.90 -2.89 -2.27
N CYS A 102 13.92 -3.70 -1.88
CA CYS A 102 12.80 -3.26 -1.07
C CYS A 102 13.16 -3.32 0.42
N ARG A 103 13.11 -2.17 1.09
CA ARG A 103 13.50 -2.00 2.50
C ARG A 103 12.30 -1.56 3.34
N PRO A 104 12.22 -1.96 4.61
CA PRO A 104 11.15 -1.52 5.50
C PRO A 104 11.38 -0.06 5.94
N PHE A 105 10.30 0.68 6.16
CA PHE A 105 10.31 2.03 6.74
C PHE A 105 9.03 2.28 7.56
N VAL A 106 9.06 3.31 8.40
CA VAL A 106 7.89 3.75 9.16
C VAL A 106 7.16 4.82 8.37
N TYR A 107 5.87 4.64 8.15
CA TYR A 107 4.98 5.65 7.57
C TYR A 107 4.13 6.27 8.66
N SER A 108 4.01 7.59 8.65
CA SER A 108 3.31 8.38 9.66
C SER A 108 1.78 8.40 9.52
N GLY A 109 1.22 7.77 8.49
CA GLY A 109 -0.22 7.59 8.29
C GLY A 109 -0.88 8.56 7.31
N CYS A 110 -0.25 9.68 6.97
CA CYS A 110 -0.74 10.59 5.93
C CYS A 110 0.40 11.20 5.09
N GLY A 111 0.04 11.71 3.91
CA GLY A 111 0.99 12.29 2.97
C GLY A 111 1.89 11.23 2.33
N GLY A 112 3.17 11.58 2.17
CA GLY A 112 4.14 10.73 1.50
C GLY A 112 3.94 10.65 -0.01
N ASN A 113 4.47 9.58 -0.61
CA ASN A 113 4.33 9.31 -2.03
C ASN A 113 3.98 7.83 -2.31
N SER A 114 3.98 7.42 -3.58
CA SER A 114 3.54 6.10 -3.99
C SER A 114 4.61 5.00 -3.86
N ASN A 115 5.86 5.33 -3.51
CA ASN A 115 6.90 4.37 -3.15
C ASN A 115 6.65 3.77 -1.75
N ARG A 116 5.49 3.15 -1.58
CA ARG A 116 5.01 2.62 -0.31
C ARG A 116 4.13 1.39 -0.56
N PHE A 117 4.52 0.27 0.01
CA PHE A 117 3.91 -1.03 -0.19
C PHE A 117 3.63 -1.72 1.14
N SER A 118 2.50 -2.39 1.25
CA SER A 118 2.11 -3.15 2.45
C SER A 118 2.93 -4.43 2.66
N SER A 119 3.56 -4.96 1.61
CA SER A 119 4.37 -6.17 1.67
C SER A 119 5.69 -6.03 0.90
N LYS A 120 6.71 -6.74 1.37
CA LYS A 120 8.01 -6.84 0.68
C LYS A 120 7.83 -7.38 -0.75
N GLN A 121 7.00 -8.42 -0.90
CA GLN A 121 6.76 -9.06 -2.19
C GLN A 121 6.10 -8.10 -3.18
N GLY A 122 5.08 -7.35 -2.76
CA GLY A 122 4.42 -6.37 -3.62
C GLY A 122 5.38 -5.27 -4.11
N CYS A 123 6.32 -4.85 -3.26
CA CYS A 123 7.39 -3.95 -3.68
C CYS A 123 8.33 -4.59 -4.70
N ILE A 124 8.76 -5.84 -4.47
CA ILE A 124 9.67 -6.58 -5.37
C ILE A 124 9.03 -6.80 -6.73
N ASP A 125 7.78 -7.28 -6.76
CA ASP A 125 7.02 -7.52 -7.98
C ASP A 125 6.88 -6.22 -8.79
N ARG A 126 6.64 -5.09 -8.10
CA ARG A 126 6.44 -3.80 -8.76
C ARG A 126 7.73 -3.15 -9.27
N CYS A 127 8.81 -3.24 -8.51
CA CYS A 127 9.99 -2.40 -8.71
C CYS A 127 11.29 -3.14 -9.06
N VAL A 128 11.36 -4.45 -8.81
CA VAL A 128 12.58 -5.27 -9.00
C VAL A 128 12.42 -6.23 -10.18
N GLN A 129 11.31 -6.97 -10.27
CA GLN A 129 11.16 -8.06 -11.24
C GLN A 129 11.16 -7.60 -12.70
N GLY A 130 10.74 -6.37 -12.99
CA GLY A 130 10.74 -5.78 -14.34
C GLY A 130 12.10 -5.27 -14.84
N LYS A 131 13.18 -5.44 -14.07
CA LYS A 131 14.53 -4.94 -14.40
C LYS A 131 15.55 -6.05 -14.72
N LYS A 132 15.11 -7.26 -15.07
CA LYS A 132 16.00 -8.31 -15.56
C LYS A 132 16.36 -8.06 -17.03
N ASP A 133 17.61 -7.67 -17.26
CA ASP A 133 18.26 -7.68 -18.58
C ASP A 133 18.46 -9.13 -19.10
#